data_AF-A0A7X7K560-F1
#
_entry.id   AF-A0A7X7K560-F1
#
_cell.length_a   1.000
_cell.length_b   1.000
_cell.length_c   1.000
_cell.angle_alpha   90.00
_cell.angle_beta   90.00
_cell.angle_gamma   90.00
#
_symmetry.space_group_name_H-M   'P 1'
#
loop_
_entity.id
_entity.type
_entity.pdbx_description
1 polymer ?
#
loop_
_entity_poly.entity_id
_entity_poly.type
_entity_poly.pdbx_seq_one_letter_code
_entity_poly.pdbx_strand_id
1 'polypeptide(L)'
;MKTLELPLGEGTVAACVPAEHLLGVFEPHEPAGEVDERTLIAQAMADPIGAPRLSELARPGQSVAVVISDLTRPCPSDRLLPSVLDELGSAGVRDQDVTVVAALGTHRPMTPAE
;
A
#
# COMPACT_ATOMS: atom_id res chain seq x y z
N MET A 1 -22.58 -30.18 -8.05
CA MET A 1 -21.76 -29.14 -8.69
C MET A 1 -21.70 -27.93 -7.77
N LYS A 2 -20.53 -27.34 -7.56
CA LYS A 2 -20.35 -26.04 -6.94
C LYS A 2 -19.72 -25.10 -7.97
N THR A 3 -20.26 -23.89 -8.08
CA THR A 3 -19.73 -22.84 -8.95
C THR A 3 -18.85 -21.91 -8.12
N LEU A 4 -17.67 -21.59 -8.64
CA LEU A 4 -16.69 -20.69 -8.04
C LEU A 4 -16.39 -19.56 -9.03
N GLU A 5 -16.35 -18.31 -8.56
CA GLU A 5 -15.94 -17.18 -9.37
C GLU A 5 -14.43 -16.98 -9.23
N LEU A 6 -13.70 -17.00 -10.34
CA LEU A 6 -12.25 -16.84 -10.37
C LEU A 6 -11.87 -15.56 -11.12
N PRO A 7 -11.02 -14.68 -10.54
CA PRO A 7 -10.53 -13.50 -11.25
C PRO A 7 -9.78 -13.88 -12.53
N LEU A 8 -10.10 -13.22 -13.64
CA LEU A 8 -9.44 -13.39 -14.93
C LEU A 8 -9.46 -12.08 -15.72
N GLY A 9 -8.29 -11.45 -15.87
CA GLY A 9 -8.19 -10.14 -16.50
C GLY A 9 -8.91 -9.07 -15.67
N GLU A 10 -9.82 -8.32 -16.31
CA GLU A 10 -10.63 -7.29 -15.66
C GLU A 10 -11.95 -7.84 -15.05
N GLY A 11 -12.21 -9.14 -15.14
CA GLY A 11 -13.47 -9.73 -14.70
C GLY A 11 -13.30 -11.05 -13.96
N THR A 12 -14.37 -11.84 -13.92
CA THR A 12 -14.37 -13.19 -13.34
C THR A 12 -14.85 -14.22 -14.35
N VAL A 13 -14.45 -15.47 -14.12
CA VAL A 13 -14.94 -16.64 -14.83
C VAL A 13 -15.53 -17.64 -13.83
N ALA A 14 -16.68 -18.19 -14.17
CA ALA A 14 -17.32 -19.24 -13.39
C ALA A 14 -16.68 -20.61 -13.66
N ALA A 15 -16.14 -21.24 -12.61
CA ALA A 15 -15.64 -22.61 -12.62
C ALA A 15 -16.63 -23.55 -11.92
N CYS A 16 -17.11 -24.56 -12.64
CA CYS A 16 -18.06 -25.55 -12.13
C CYS A 16 -17.35 -26.85 -11.75
N VAL A 17 -17.30 -27.18 -10.45
CA VAL A 17 -16.61 -28.36 -9.93
C VAL A 17 -17.63 -29.36 -9.36
N PRO A 18 -17.58 -30.66 -9.71
CA PRO A 18 -18.37 -31.70 -9.04
C PRO A 18 -18.09 -31.74 -7.54
N ALA A 19 -19.14 -31.93 -6.73
CA ALA A 19 -18.99 -31.82 -5.28
C ALA A 19 -18.12 -32.94 -4.72
N GLU A 20 -18.19 -34.15 -5.30
CA GLU A 20 -17.32 -35.27 -4.93
C GLU A 20 -15.82 -35.03 -5.23
N HIS A 21 -15.50 -34.06 -6.08
CA HIS A 21 -14.12 -33.72 -6.45
C HIS A 21 -13.61 -32.45 -5.76
N LEU A 22 -14.44 -31.80 -4.94
CA LEU A 22 -14.07 -30.56 -4.27
C LEU A 22 -13.60 -30.86 -2.84
N LEU A 23 -12.29 -30.77 -2.61
CA LEU A 23 -11.70 -30.90 -1.27
C LEU A 23 -12.02 -29.69 -0.37
N GLY A 24 -11.98 -28.48 -0.91
CA GLY A 24 -12.19 -27.25 -0.16
C GLY A 24 -12.00 -25.98 -0.99
N VAL A 25 -12.39 -24.85 -0.41
CA VAL A 25 -12.13 -23.50 -0.93
C VAL A 25 -11.37 -22.74 0.16
N PHE A 26 -10.23 -22.16 -0.19
CA PHE A 26 -9.34 -21.46 0.74
C PHE A 26 -9.25 -20.00 0.33
N GLU A 27 -9.77 -19.12 1.16
CA GLU A 27 -9.84 -17.68 0.92
C GLU A 27 -9.06 -16.92 2.00
N PRO A 28 -8.53 -15.72 1.68
CA PRO A 28 -7.95 -14.84 2.69
C PRO A 28 -8.96 -14.56 3.81
N HIS A 29 -8.47 -14.49 5.04
CA HIS A 29 -9.28 -13.98 6.13
C HIS A 29 -9.35 -12.46 6.04
N GLU A 30 -10.54 -11.94 5.73
CA GLU A 30 -10.78 -10.49 5.73
C GLU A 30 -11.05 -10.01 7.17
N PRO A 31 -10.41 -8.90 7.59
CA PRO A 31 -10.74 -8.27 8.86
C PRO A 31 -12.22 -7.89 8.90
N ALA A 32 -12.87 -8.09 10.05
CA ALA A 32 -14.27 -7.70 10.23
C ALA A 32 -14.43 -6.19 10.37
N GLY A 33 -15.37 -5.62 9.61
CA GLY A 33 -15.81 -4.22 9.72
C GLY A 33 -15.25 -3.29 8.65
N GLU A 34 -16.01 -2.25 8.34
CA GLU A 34 -15.51 -1.13 7.54
C GLU A 34 -14.65 -0.25 8.45
N VAL A 35 -13.41 -0.03 8.04
CA VAL A 35 -12.52 0.91 8.72
C VAL A 35 -12.21 2.06 7.78
N ASP A 36 -12.37 3.28 8.28
CA ASP A 36 -11.98 4.48 7.53
C ASP A 36 -10.45 4.47 7.32
N GLU A 37 -10.05 4.24 6.07
CA GLU A 37 -8.65 4.11 5.66
C GLU A 37 -7.83 5.34 6.07
N ARG A 38 -8.40 6.55 5.92
CA ARG A 38 -7.72 7.79 6.30
C ARG A 38 -7.44 7.85 7.80
N THR A 39 -8.42 7.48 8.62
CA THR A 39 -8.26 7.41 10.08
C THR A 39 -7.21 6.37 10.46
N LEU A 40 -7.19 5.20 9.80
CA LEU A 40 -6.18 4.17 10.05
C LEU A 40 -4.77 4.67 9.76
N ILE A 41 -4.56 5.32 8.62
CA ILE A 41 -3.24 5.86 8.24
C ILE A 41 -2.81 6.91 9.26
N ALA A 42 -3.70 7.85 9.62
CA ALA A 42 -3.39 8.88 10.60
C ALA A 42 -3.03 8.31 11.98
N GLN A 43 -3.75 7.28 12.44
CA GLN A 43 -3.45 6.59 13.69
C GLN A 43 -2.09 5.89 13.64
N ALA A 44 -1.78 5.19 12.54
CA ALA A 44 -0.51 4.50 12.38
C ALA A 44 0.70 5.47 12.35
N MET A 45 0.54 6.65 11.75
CA MET A 45 1.59 7.68 11.76
C MET A 45 1.78 8.33 13.14
N ALA A 46 0.72 8.40 13.94
CA ALA A 46 0.75 9.00 15.28
C ALA A 46 1.28 8.05 16.37
N ASP A 47 1.14 6.73 16.20
CA ASP A 47 1.54 5.70 17.17
C ASP A 47 2.47 4.64 16.53
N PRO A 48 3.74 4.99 16.24
CA PRO A 48 4.71 4.08 15.63
C PRO A 48 5.11 2.94 16.57
N ILE A 49 5.28 1.74 15.99
CA ILE A 49 5.66 0.54 16.73
C ILE A 49 7.19 0.51 16.93
N GLY A 50 7.65 0.71 18.17
CA GLY A 50 9.05 0.51 18.55
C GLY A 50 10.02 1.57 18.00
N ALA A 51 9.51 2.72 17.54
CA ALA A 51 10.30 3.85 17.06
C ALA A 51 9.64 5.18 17.45
N PRO A 52 10.38 6.30 17.48
CA PRO A 52 9.79 7.64 17.56
C PRO A 52 8.99 7.99 16.30
N ARG A 53 8.16 9.04 16.36
CA ARG A 53 7.44 9.53 15.18
C ARG A 53 8.41 10.04 14.13
N LEU A 54 8.00 9.99 12.86
CA LEU A 54 8.84 10.48 11.76
C LEU A 54 9.18 11.97 11.94
N SER A 55 8.22 12.76 12.44
CA SER A 55 8.41 14.16 12.80
C SER A 55 9.44 14.41 13.92
N GLU A 56 9.75 13.40 14.74
CA GLU A 56 10.75 13.48 15.80
C GLU A 56 12.14 13.03 15.33
N LEU A 57 12.19 12.22 14.27
CA LEU A 57 13.43 11.68 13.70
C LEU A 57 14.04 12.62 12.66
N ALA A 58 13.19 13.22 11.82
CA ALA A 58 13.60 14.13 10.76
C ALA A 58 13.98 15.51 11.30
N ARG A 59 14.78 16.26 10.53
CA ARG A 59 15.28 17.59 10.91
C ARG A 59 15.32 18.53 9.71
N PRO A 60 15.20 19.85 9.91
CA PRO A 60 15.33 20.83 8.84
C PRO A 60 16.67 20.70 8.11
N GLY A 61 16.64 20.79 6.78
CA GLY A 61 17.83 20.72 5.92
C GLY A 61 18.37 19.31 5.65
N GLN A 62 17.72 18.26 6.14
CA GLN A 62 18.03 16.89 5.72
C GLN A 62 17.50 16.60 4.31
N SER A 63 18.28 15.86 3.53
CA SER A 63 17.80 15.23 2.31
C SER A 63 17.17 13.88 2.65
N VAL A 64 15.93 13.66 2.22
CA VAL A 64 15.12 12.47 2.56
C VAL A 64 14.73 11.74 1.29
N ALA A 65 14.96 10.43 1.25
CA ALA A 65 14.43 9.57 0.19
C ALA A 65 13.24 8.76 0.74
N VAL A 66 12.09 8.86 0.08
CA VAL A 66 10.89 8.06 0.39
C VAL A 66 10.72 7.01 -0.68
N VAL A 67 10.84 5.74 -0.30
CA VAL A 67 10.71 4.61 -1.24
C VAL A 67 9.26 4.17 -1.30
N ILE A 68 8.69 4.14 -2.51
CA ILE A 68 7.34 3.63 -2.78
C ILE A 68 7.40 2.36 -3.63
N SER A 69 6.32 1.57 -3.57
CA SER A 69 6.21 0.40 -4.45
C SER A 69 6.00 0.81 -5.90
N ASP A 70 6.36 -0.06 -6.83
CA ASP A 70 6.03 0.13 -8.24
C ASP A 70 4.58 -0.28 -8.57
N LEU A 71 4.17 -0.06 -9.82
CA LEU A 71 2.82 -0.36 -10.31
C LEU A 71 2.41 -1.85 -10.14
N THR A 72 3.38 -2.78 -10.07
CA THR A 72 3.07 -4.20 -9.95
C THR A 72 2.57 -4.59 -8.56
N ARG A 73 2.58 -3.66 -7.61
CA ARG A 73 2.09 -3.87 -6.25
C ARG A 73 0.80 -3.09 -6.04
N PRO A 74 -0.23 -3.72 -5.44
CA PRO A 74 -1.47 -3.05 -5.08
C PRO A 74 -1.30 -2.20 -3.81
N CYS A 75 -0.23 -1.41 -3.73
CA CYS A 75 0.02 -0.51 -2.61
C CYS A 75 -0.65 0.85 -2.89
N PRO A 76 -1.56 1.35 -2.03
CA PRO A 76 -2.25 2.62 -2.23
C PRO A 76 -1.33 3.80 -1.91
N SER A 77 -0.25 3.94 -2.69
CA SER A 77 0.82 4.93 -2.44
C SER A 77 0.31 6.36 -2.54
N ASP A 78 -0.67 6.62 -3.40
CA ASP A 78 -1.39 7.89 -3.54
C ASP A 78 -2.10 8.32 -2.24
N ARG A 79 -2.49 7.35 -1.41
CA ARG A 79 -3.18 7.58 -0.13
C ARG A 79 -2.23 7.60 1.06
N LEU A 80 -1.16 6.81 1.00
CA LEU A 80 -0.15 6.70 2.06
C LEU A 80 0.88 7.85 2.05
N LEU A 81 1.39 8.19 0.86
CA LEU A 81 2.48 9.15 0.70
C LEU A 81 2.18 10.54 1.29
N PRO A 82 0.96 11.11 1.13
CA PRO A 82 0.65 12.42 1.72
C PRO A 82 0.88 12.47 3.24
N SER A 83 0.47 11.45 3.98
CA SER A 83 0.67 11.41 5.44
C SER A 83 2.14 11.28 5.86
N VAL A 84 2.97 10.64 5.03
CA VAL A 84 4.43 10.60 5.24
C VAL A 84 5.04 11.99 5.00
N LEU A 85 4.62 12.68 3.94
CA LEU A 85 5.08 14.02 3.61
C LEU A 85 4.66 15.04 4.68
N ASP A 86 3.44 14.93 5.21
CA ASP A 86 2.95 15.79 6.30
C ASP A 86 3.79 15.66 7.58
N GLU A 87 4.20 14.44 7.96
CA GLU A 87 5.10 14.21 9.09
C GLU A 87 6.50 14.82 8.86
N LEU A 88 7.04 14.67 7.65
CA LEU A 88 8.33 15.27 7.28
C LEU A 88 8.27 16.80 7.26
N GLY A 89 7.19 17.36 6.71
CA GLY A 89 6.92 18.80 6.72
C GLY A 89 6.78 19.35 8.13
N SER A 90 6.14 18.60 9.03
CA SER A 90 6.03 18.95 10.46
C SER A 90 7.39 18.99 11.18
N ALA A 91 8.38 18.22 10.70
CA ALA A 91 9.78 18.31 11.15
C ALA A 91 10.59 19.44 10.48
N GLY A 92 9.97 20.19 9.56
CA GLY A 92 10.62 21.27 8.81
C GLY A 92 11.47 20.81 7.64
N VAL A 93 11.29 19.57 7.14
CA VAL A 93 11.85 19.13 5.86
C VAL A 93 11.04 19.80 4.74
N ARG A 94 11.72 20.42 3.78
CA ARG A 94 11.06 21.06 2.64
C ARG A 94 10.85 20.04 1.53
N ASP A 95 9.78 20.19 0.75
CA ASP A 95 9.47 19.29 -0.37
C ASP A 95 10.64 19.13 -1.35
N GLN A 96 11.38 20.21 -1.61
CA GLN A 96 12.57 20.20 -2.48
C GLN A 96 13.73 19.33 -1.96
N ASP A 97 13.72 19.00 -0.65
CA ASP A 97 14.73 18.16 -0.02
C ASP A 97 14.25 16.68 0.05
N VAL A 98 13.02 16.39 -0.39
CA VAL A 98 12.44 15.05 -0.47
C VAL A 98 12.52 14.51 -1.89
N THR A 99 13.00 13.27 -2.04
CA THR A 99 12.97 12.53 -3.30
C THR A 99 12.12 11.28 -3.14
N VAL A 100 11.10 11.12 -4.00
CA VAL A 100 10.30 9.90 -4.06
C VAL A 100 10.95 8.93 -5.04
N VAL A 101 11.24 7.71 -4.57
CA VAL A 101 11.90 6.67 -5.36
C VAL A 101 10.96 5.49 -5.54
N ALA A 102 10.55 5.24 -6.77
CA ALA A 102 9.81 4.02 -7.10
C ALA A 102 10.74 2.80 -7.11
N ALA A 103 10.46 1.83 -6.24
CA ALA A 103 11.25 0.61 -6.09
C ALA A 103 10.96 -0.41 -7.20
N LEU A 104 11.53 -0.19 -8.39
CA LEU A 104 11.31 -1.06 -9.56
C LEU A 104 11.92 -2.46 -9.41
N GLY A 105 12.98 -2.61 -8.61
CA GLY A 105 13.76 -3.85 -8.58
C GLY A 105 14.30 -4.21 -9.97
N THR A 106 13.89 -5.37 -10.50
CA THR A 106 14.26 -5.83 -11.85
C THR A 106 13.20 -5.50 -12.91
N HIS A 107 12.14 -4.77 -12.56
CA HIS A 107 11.08 -4.42 -13.50
C HIS A 107 11.49 -3.28 -14.44
N ARG A 108 10.74 -3.13 -15.53
CA ARG A 108 10.91 -2.01 -16.45
C ARG A 108 10.63 -0.67 -15.74
N PRO A 109 11.15 0.45 -16.26
CA PRO A 109 10.70 1.77 -15.85
C PRO A 109 9.18 1.95 -15.99
N MET A 110 8.59 2.67 -15.04
CA MET A 110 7.21 3.14 -15.14
C MET A 110 7.13 4.29 -16.14
N THR A 111 5.98 4.40 -16.80
CA THR A 111 5.68 5.52 -17.70
C THR A 111 5.08 6.69 -16.92
N PRO A 112 5.08 7.93 -17.45
CA PRO A 112 4.40 9.05 -16.80
C PRO A 112 2.88 8.90 -16.62
N ALA A 113 2.24 7.96 -17.33
CA ALA A 113 0.82 7.69 -17.20
C ALA A 113 0.50 6.67 -16.08
N GLU A 114 1.53 6.04 -15.52
CA GLU A 114 1.47 5.06 -14.43
C GLU A 114 1.93 5.72 -13.12
#